data_AF-A0A1Z7ZU28-F1
#
_entry.id   AF-A0A1Z7ZU28-F1
#
_cell.length_a   1.000
_cell.length_b   1.000
_cell.length_c   1.000
_cell.angle_alpha   90.00
_cell.angle_beta   90.00
_cell.angle_gamma   90.00
#
_symmetry.space_group_name_H-M   'P 1'
#
loop_
_entity.id
_entity.type
_entity.pdbx_description
1 polymer ?
#
loop_
_entity_poly.entity_id
_entity_poly.type
_entity_poly.pdbx_seq_one_letter_code
_entity_poly.pdbx_strand_id
1 'polypeptide(L)'
;MEIINKTFTSIERLVITEGGENYELLDSLIFRNQNSGEIFQMITNQKEFKTIRIEENYLLDGEYNPEKIEEKEIISEQFTIINIQFIEDETNSYIIAFVIQTESGKHHFIRLVDEINYVAEIEFKETLSSIGL
;
A
#
# COMPACT_ATOMS: atom_id res chain seq x y z
N MET A 1 -3.49 10.01 10.17
CA MET A 1 -3.03 9.80 8.78
C MET A 1 -3.87 10.66 7.84
N GLU A 2 -3.27 11.31 6.86
CA GLU A 2 -3.94 12.33 6.02
C GLU A 2 -5.01 11.73 5.07
N ILE A 3 -4.95 10.41 4.84
CA ILE A 3 -5.86 9.68 3.95
C ILE A 3 -7.11 9.11 4.64
N ILE A 4 -7.23 9.21 5.97
CA ILE A 4 -8.43 8.77 6.69
C ILE A 4 -9.58 9.75 6.41
N ASN A 5 -10.79 9.22 6.23
CA ASN A 5 -12.01 9.91 5.80
C ASN A 5 -11.92 10.55 4.41
N LYS A 6 -10.94 10.16 3.59
CA LYS A 6 -10.86 10.54 2.17
C LYS A 6 -11.44 9.45 1.29
N THR A 7 -12.00 9.89 0.17
CA THR A 7 -12.49 9.01 -0.90
C THR A 7 -11.44 8.89 -1.98
N PHE A 8 -11.23 7.68 -2.46
CA PHE A 8 -10.33 7.33 -3.56
C PHE A 8 -11.09 6.51 -4.58
N THR A 9 -10.55 6.47 -5.79
CA THR A 9 -11.06 5.67 -6.93
C THR A 9 -10.11 4.54 -7.29
N SER A 10 -8.87 4.59 -6.82
CA SER A 10 -7.90 3.55 -7.05
C SER A 10 -6.76 3.55 -6.03
N ILE A 11 -6.13 2.38 -5.92
CA ILE A 11 -4.81 2.21 -5.32
C ILE A 11 -3.93 1.51 -6.33
N GLU A 12 -2.76 2.08 -6.60
CA GLU A 12 -1.78 1.53 -7.52
C GLU A 12 -0.44 1.27 -6.80
N ARG A 13 0.31 0.32 -7.32
CA ARG A 13 1.70 0.05 -6.95
C ARG A 13 2.61 0.53 -8.06
N LEU A 14 3.76 1.10 -7.70
CA LEU A 14 4.79 1.40 -8.67
C LEU A 14 5.57 0.14 -9.04
N VAL A 15 5.81 -0.06 -10.33
CA VAL A 15 6.58 -1.17 -10.89
C VAL A 15 7.70 -0.57 -11.73
N ILE A 16 8.92 -1.07 -11.55
CA ILE A 16 10.09 -0.63 -12.31
C ILE A 16 10.52 -1.72 -13.27
N THR A 17 10.73 -1.36 -14.53
CA THR A 17 11.25 -2.27 -15.55
C THR A 17 12.76 -2.07 -15.75
N GLU A 18 13.58 -2.97 -15.23
CA GLU A 18 15.05 -2.93 -15.34
C GLU A 18 15.61 -4.23 -15.93
N GLY A 19 16.48 -4.12 -16.94
CA GLY A 19 17.11 -5.30 -17.57
C GLY A 19 16.14 -6.25 -18.28
N GLY A 20 14.87 -5.87 -18.46
CA GLY A 20 13.82 -6.74 -18.98
C GLY A 20 13.00 -7.47 -17.91
N GLU A 21 13.28 -7.21 -16.63
CA GLU A 21 12.54 -7.70 -15.48
C GLU A 21 11.73 -6.57 -14.82
N ASN A 22 10.60 -6.93 -14.22
CA ASN A 22 9.71 -6.00 -13.54
C ASN A 22 9.82 -6.20 -12.03
N TYR A 23 10.12 -5.12 -11.30
CA TYR A 23 10.25 -5.10 -9.85
C TYR A 23 9.14 -4.25 -9.25
N GLU A 24 8.35 -4.84 -8.35
CA GLU A 24 7.32 -4.10 -7.60
C GLU A 24 7.96 -3.30 -6.46
N LEU A 25 7.71 -2.00 -6.41
CA LEU A 25 8.09 -1.15 -5.28
C LEU A 25 7.07 -1.34 -4.15
N LEU A 26 7.32 -2.33 -3.30
CA LEU A 26 6.42 -2.69 -2.21
C LEU A 26 6.35 -1.64 -1.09
N ASP A 27 7.32 -0.74 -1.05
CA ASP A 27 7.43 0.37 -0.11
C ASP A 27 6.63 1.62 -0.53
N SER A 28 6.06 1.63 -1.73
CA SER A 28 5.37 2.77 -2.32
C SER A 28 4.01 2.39 -2.91
N LEU A 29 2.96 3.10 -2.49
CA LEU A 29 1.62 2.96 -3.07
C LEU A 29 1.04 4.33 -3.42
N ILE A 30 0.30 4.38 -4.52
CA ILE A 30 -0.40 5.55 -4.99
C ILE A 30 -1.88 5.40 -4.64
N PHE A 31 -2.46 6.44 -4.06
CA PHE A 31 -3.87 6.56 -3.74
C PHE A 31 -4.42 7.72 -4.56
N ARG A 32 -5.31 7.42 -5.51
CA ARG A 32 -5.80 8.42 -6.46
C ARG A 32 -7.29 8.62 -6.30
N ASN A 33 -7.72 9.88 -6.34
CA ASN A 33 -9.10 10.26 -6.55
C ASN A 33 -9.22 10.94 -7.91
N GLN A 34 -9.63 10.19 -8.93
CA GLN A 34 -9.78 10.70 -10.30
C GLN A 34 -10.84 11.80 -10.41
N ASN A 35 -11.81 11.87 -9.49
CA ASN A 35 -12.85 12.89 -9.50
C ASN A 35 -12.35 14.25 -9.01
N SER A 36 -11.49 14.27 -7.98
CA SER A 36 -10.92 15.52 -7.43
C SER A 36 -9.53 15.86 -8.00
N GLY A 37 -8.87 14.91 -8.66
CA GLY A 37 -7.48 15.02 -9.07
C GLY A 37 -6.48 14.91 -7.92
N GLU A 38 -6.93 14.58 -6.70
CA GLU A 38 -6.03 14.38 -5.57
C GLU A 38 -5.24 13.07 -5.71
N ILE A 39 -3.94 13.15 -5.47
CA ILE A 39 -3.02 12.02 -5.47
C ILE A 39 -2.28 12.04 -4.14
N PHE A 40 -2.26 10.91 -3.46
CA PHE A 40 -1.46 10.69 -2.27
C PHE A 40 -0.51 9.54 -2.53
N GLN A 41 0.75 9.71 -2.17
CA GLN A 41 1.70 8.63 -2.14
C GLN A 41 1.91 8.20 -0.69
N MET A 42 1.81 6.90 -0.49
CA MET A 42 2.24 6.22 0.71
C MET A 42 3.68 5.76 0.52
N ILE A 43 4.51 5.99 1.53
CA ILE A 43 5.89 5.51 1.61
C ILE A 43 6.09 4.85 2.96
N THR A 44 6.77 3.70 2.98
CA THR A 44 7.19 3.03 4.21
C THR A 44 8.67 2.68 4.19
N ASN A 45 9.33 2.78 5.34
CA ASN A 45 10.66 2.22 5.56
C ASN A 45 10.60 0.93 6.39
N GLN A 46 9.48 0.21 6.30
CA GLN A 46 9.11 -0.96 7.10
C GLN A 46 8.86 -0.69 8.59
N LYS A 47 9.30 0.43 9.16
CA LYS A 47 9.01 0.78 10.58
C LYS A 47 7.95 1.86 10.71
N GLU A 48 7.95 2.78 9.77
CA GLU A 48 7.07 3.93 9.76
C GLU A 48 6.29 3.97 8.45
N PHE A 49 5.12 4.55 8.55
CA PHE A 49 4.20 4.74 7.45
C PHE A 49 3.90 6.22 7.29
N LYS A 50 4.14 6.75 6.10
CA LYS A 50 3.88 8.16 5.79
C LYS A 50 3.04 8.28 4.54
N THR A 51 2.06 9.18 4.60
CA THR A 51 1.26 9.58 3.44
C THR A 51 1.58 11.02 3.11
N ILE A 52 1.81 11.31 1.84
CA ILE A 52 2.14 12.64 1.35
C ILE A 52 1.28 12.92 0.14
N ARG A 53 0.63 14.09 0.11
CA ARG A 53 -0.04 14.55 -1.10
C ARG A 53 1.01 14.92 -2.16
N ILE A 54 0.85 14.42 -3.37
CA ILE A 54 1.72 14.73 -4.51
C ILE A 54 0.89 15.34 -5.64
N GLU A 55 1.53 16.11 -6.52
CA GLU A 55 0.86 16.75 -7.66
C GLU A 55 1.13 16.01 -8.97
N GLU A 56 2.41 15.77 -9.30
CA GLU A 56 2.77 15.12 -10.57
C GLU A 56 3.92 14.10 -10.45
N ASN A 57 4.80 14.24 -9.46
CA ASN A 57 6.00 13.41 -9.35
C ASN A 57 5.94 12.45 -8.16
N TYR A 58 6.31 11.20 -8.41
CA TYR A 58 6.53 10.21 -7.36
C TYR A 58 7.79 10.52 -6.55
N LEU A 59 7.66 10.39 -5.24
CA LEU A 59 8.78 10.40 -4.30
C LEU A 59 9.36 8.99 -4.25
N LEU A 60 10.55 8.83 -4.80
CA LEU A 60 11.23 7.55 -4.89
C LEU A 60 12.48 7.61 -4.03
N ASP A 61 12.77 6.53 -3.32
CA ASP A 61 14.06 6.39 -2.64
C ASP A 61 15.10 5.88 -3.66
N GLY A 62 16.32 6.43 -3.65
CA GLY A 62 17.39 5.99 -4.55
C GLY A 62 17.37 6.56 -5.98
N GLU A 63 18.13 5.90 -6.86
CA GLU A 63 18.44 6.36 -8.24
C GLU A 63 17.60 5.66 -9.30
N TYR A 64 16.28 5.60 -9.11
CA TYR A 64 15.39 5.03 -10.13
C TYR A 64 15.19 5.99 -11.30
N ASN A 65 15.17 5.46 -12.52
CA ASN A 65 14.81 6.25 -13.70
C ASN A 65 13.27 6.39 -13.78
N PRO A 66 12.71 7.61 -13.66
CA PRO A 66 11.26 7.84 -13.72
C PRO A 66 10.59 7.32 -14.99
N GLU A 67 11.31 7.29 -16.12
CA GLU A 67 10.79 6.81 -17.41
C GLU A 67 10.52 5.29 -17.43
N LYS A 68 11.04 4.56 -16.43
CA LYS A 68 10.89 3.10 -16.30
C LYS A 68 9.83 2.70 -15.28
N ILE A 69 9.08 3.67 -14.76
CA ILE A 69 8.08 3.45 -13.73
C ILE A 69 6.71 3.29 -14.39
N GLU A 70 6.07 2.19 -14.06
CA GLU A 70 4.69 1.88 -14.43
C GLU A 70 3.83 1.80 -13.17
N GLU A 71 2.54 2.08 -13.32
CA GLU A 71 1.55 1.89 -12.26
C GLU A 71 0.79 0.58 -12.49
N LYS A 72 0.79 -0.29 -11.48
CA LYS A 72 0.02 -1.53 -11.45
C LYS A 72 -1.11 -1.40 -10.46
N GLU A 73 -2.33 -1.52 -10.95
CA GLU A 73 -3.54 -1.40 -10.14
C GLU A 73 -3.66 -2.53 -9.11
N ILE A 74 -4.01 -2.15 -7.87
CA ILE A 74 -4.38 -3.07 -6.78
C ILE A 74 -5.90 -3.01 -6.55
N ILE A 75 -6.46 -1.79 -6.51
CA ILE A 75 -7.88 -1.54 -6.30
C ILE A 75 -8.36 -0.56 -7.38
N SER A 76 -9.51 -0.86 -7.98
CA SER A 76 -10.16 -0.04 -9.02
C SER A 76 -11.64 0.13 -8.72
N GLU A 77 -11.93 0.80 -7.62
CA GLU A 77 -13.29 1.15 -7.26
C GLU A 77 -13.32 2.39 -6.38
N GLN A 78 -14.49 3.04 -6.28
CA GLN A 78 -14.65 4.14 -5.35
C GLN A 78 -14.82 3.61 -3.92
N PHE A 79 -13.95 4.05 -3.01
CA PHE A 79 -14.02 3.72 -1.59
C PHE A 79 -13.60 4.89 -0.71
N THR A 80 -14.17 4.97 0.49
CA THR A 80 -13.81 5.95 1.51
C THR A 80 -13.11 5.23 2.65
N ILE A 81 -11.88 5.61 2.96
CA ILE A 81 -11.09 4.98 4.02
C ILE A 81 -11.58 5.48 5.38
N ILE A 82 -11.95 4.59 6.29
CA ILE A 82 -12.32 4.96 7.66
C ILE A 82 -11.27 4.54 8.69
N ASN A 83 -10.52 3.47 8.40
CA ASN A 83 -9.45 2.99 9.26
C ASN A 83 -8.39 2.26 8.45
N ILE A 84 -7.15 2.28 8.95
CA ILE A 84 -6.04 1.47 8.44
C ILE A 84 -5.42 0.75 9.62
N GLN A 85 -5.38 -0.57 9.53
CA GLN A 85 -4.77 -1.44 10.53
C GLN A 85 -3.47 -2.02 9.99
N PHE A 86 -2.37 -1.80 10.70
CA PHE A 86 -1.07 -2.34 10.36
C PHE A 86 -0.90 -3.75 10.90
N ILE A 87 -0.20 -4.58 10.12
CA ILE A 87 0.20 -5.92 10.51
C ILE A 87 1.73 -5.91 10.54
N GLU A 88 2.26 -6.22 11.70
CA GLU A 88 3.69 -6.17 11.98
C GLU A 88 4.24 -7.59 12.17
N ASP A 89 5.45 -7.83 11.69
CA ASP A 89 6.28 -8.94 12.14
C ASP A 89 6.81 -8.63 13.54
N GLU A 90 6.31 -9.34 14.55
CA GLU A 90 6.68 -9.15 15.96
C GLU A 90 8.18 -9.35 16.22
N THR A 91 8.85 -10.16 15.40
CA THR A 91 10.27 -10.48 15.59
C THR A 91 11.17 -9.31 15.22
N ASN A 92 10.85 -8.64 14.11
CA ASN A 92 11.67 -7.57 13.54
C ASN A 92 11.06 -6.17 13.77
N SER A 93 9.83 -6.11 14.29
CA SER A 93 9.04 -4.89 14.42
C SER A 93 8.89 -4.14 13.09
N TYR A 94 8.58 -4.91 12.03
CA TYR A 94 8.40 -4.40 10.68
C TYR A 94 6.94 -4.51 10.25
N ILE A 95 6.38 -3.45 9.69
CA ILE A 95 5.11 -3.45 8.99
C ILE A 95 5.25 -4.29 7.72
N ILE A 96 4.58 -5.45 7.69
CA ILE A 96 4.61 -6.38 6.56
C ILE A 96 3.38 -6.25 5.66
N ALA A 97 2.30 -5.70 6.18
CA ALA A 97 1.05 -5.47 5.47
C ALA A 97 0.16 -4.47 6.22
N PHE A 98 -0.93 -4.07 5.57
CA PHE A 98 -2.02 -3.38 6.25
C PHE A 98 -3.37 -3.73 5.64
N VAL A 99 -4.42 -3.50 6.43
CA VAL A 99 -5.82 -3.60 6.01
C VAL A 99 -6.43 -2.22 5.96
N ILE A 100 -7.03 -1.87 4.82
CA ILE A 100 -7.89 -0.71 4.66
C ILE A 100 -9.32 -1.14 4.98
N GLN A 101 -9.91 -0.51 5.98
CA GLN A 101 -11.34 -0.59 6.21
C GLN A 101 -12.04 0.59 5.54
N THR A 102 -13.09 0.29 4.79
CA THR A 102 -13.87 1.30 4.06
C THR A 102 -15.20 1.60 4.75
N GLU A 103 -15.78 2.78 4.46
CA GLU A 103 -17.11 3.15 4.95
C GLU A 103 -18.20 2.16 4.51
N SER A 104 -18.02 1.51 3.35
CA SER A 104 -18.92 0.48 2.84
C SER A 104 -18.90 -0.84 3.64
N GLY A 105 -17.98 -0.97 4.60
CA GLY A 105 -17.73 -2.21 5.34
C GLY A 105 -16.81 -3.20 4.61
N LYS A 106 -16.37 -2.90 3.39
CA LYS A 106 -15.32 -3.67 2.70
C LYS A 106 -13.96 -3.50 3.37
N HIS A 107 -13.16 -4.55 3.30
CA HIS A 107 -11.77 -4.56 3.75
C HIS A 107 -10.85 -4.92 2.59
N HIS A 108 -9.77 -4.16 2.44
CA HIS A 108 -8.74 -4.42 1.42
C HIS A 108 -7.42 -4.69 2.12
N PHE A 109 -6.88 -5.88 1.89
CA PHE A 109 -5.59 -6.29 2.41
C PHE A 109 -4.48 -5.96 1.41
N ILE A 110 -3.43 -5.29 1.87
CA ILE A 110 -2.29 -4.89 1.03
C ILE A 110 -0.97 -5.29 1.71
N ARG A 111 -0.18 -6.10 1.00
CA ARG A 111 1.11 -6.63 1.44
C ARG A 111 2.27 -5.73 1.02
N LEU A 112 3.29 -5.57 1.88
CA LEU A 112 4.42 -4.64 1.71
C LEU A 112 5.82 -5.30 1.68
N VAL A 113 5.91 -6.64 1.76
CA VAL A 113 7.20 -7.37 1.76
C VAL A 113 7.21 -8.50 0.73
N ASP A 114 8.36 -8.78 0.11
CA ASP A 114 8.48 -9.72 -1.03
C ASP A 114 8.55 -11.20 -0.58
N GLU A 115 9.09 -11.45 0.61
CA GLU A 115 9.15 -12.77 1.24
C GLU A 115 8.38 -12.77 2.57
N ILE A 116 7.21 -13.43 2.61
CA ILE A 116 6.61 -13.87 3.86
C ILE A 116 7.22 -15.25 4.12
N ASN A 117 8.05 -15.38 5.15
CA ASN A 117 8.51 -16.71 5.58
C ASN A 117 7.28 -17.55 5.98
N TYR A 118 7.08 -18.68 5.30
CA TYR A 118 5.89 -19.55 5.33
C TYR A 118 5.48 -20.11 6.71
N VAL A 119 6.18 -19.78 7.80
CA VAL A 119 5.72 -20.05 9.17
C VAL A 119 4.49 -19.19 9.52
N ALA A 120 4.37 -18.03 8.86
CA ALA A 120 3.34 -17.04 9.15
C ALA A 120 1.97 -17.29 8.52
N GLU A 121 1.74 -18.25 7.61
CA GLU A 121 0.40 -18.35 6.96
C GLU A 121 -0.71 -18.76 7.96
N ILE A 122 -0.37 -19.58 8.95
CA ILE A 122 -1.30 -20.01 10.01
C ILE A 122 -1.53 -18.86 11.00
N GLU A 123 -0.46 -18.24 11.51
CA GLU A 123 -0.53 -17.07 12.39
C GLU A 123 -1.21 -15.87 11.70
N PHE A 124 -1.05 -15.74 10.39
CA PHE A 124 -1.71 -14.74 9.56
C PHE A 124 -3.22 -14.99 9.44
N LYS A 125 -3.66 -16.23 9.22
CA LYS A 125 -5.08 -16.60 9.24
C LYS A 125 -5.71 -16.38 10.61
N GLU A 126 -4.97 -16.67 11.69
CA GLU A 126 -5.39 -16.39 13.06
C GLU A 126 -5.48 -14.88 13.33
N THR A 127 -4.53 -14.09 12.81
CA THR A 127 -4.56 -12.63 12.91
C THR A 127 -5.77 -12.05 12.20
N LEU A 128 -6.03 -12.46 10.94
CA LEU A 128 -7.23 -12.07 10.20
C LEU A 128 -8.51 -12.42 10.98
N SER A 129 -8.60 -13.65 11.48
CA SER A 129 -9.74 -14.11 12.28
C SER A 129 -9.92 -13.28 13.57
N SER A 130 -8.82 -12.87 14.21
CA SER A 130 -8.84 -12.10 15.46
C SER A 130 -9.27 -10.64 15.27
N ILE A 131 -9.09 -10.09 14.06
CA ILE A 131 -9.51 -8.74 13.69
C ILE A 131 -10.85 -8.73 12.94
N GLY A 132 -11.51 -9.89 12.87
CA GLY A 132 -12.86 -10.04 12.29
C GLY A 132 -12.90 -10.15 10.77
N LEU A 133 -11.83 -10.65 10.15
CA LEU A 133 -11.68 -10.89 8.71
C LEU A 133 -11.55 -12.36 8.36
#